data_AF-A0A9D6WF66-F1
#
_entry.id   AF-A0A9D6WF66-F1
#
_cell.length_a   1.000
_cell.length_b   1.000
_cell.length_c   1.000
_cell.angle_alpha   90.00
_cell.angle_beta   90.00
_cell.angle_gamma   90.00
#
_symmetry.space_group_name_H-M   'P 1'
#
loop_
_entity.id
_entity.type
_entity.pdbx_description
1 polymer ?
#
loop_
_entity_poly.entity_id
_entity_poly.type
_entity_poly.pdbx_seq_one_letter_code
_entity_poly.pdbx_strand_id
1 'polypeptide(L)'
;MDESEIAERMLDGRRPEVLVVHAGWRKARALGLACEPFAEALMARAGTLLMPAMTWRTVNAASPVFDELATPGHVGALAEVFRLKYSTQRSLHVTHSVAGAGPLCRALLSTHLFGDTPVAANSPYGLMRNYDTWILLVECGLESCTALHHPEEVMAPEVYVNAAPDDVDYRLIDRHGREHRQRMRRHVRVLRDFPKFGGPAHALEVGPGQPPLAFRLIELKALMRTVFEALVEDPRATLAA
;
A
#
# COMPACT_ATOMS: atom_id res chain seq x y z
N MET A 1 23.91 -12.77 -0.19
CA MET A 1 23.42 -11.61 0.56
C MET A 1 22.27 -12.09 1.43
N ASP A 2 22.23 -11.71 2.70
CA ASP A 2 21.06 -11.98 3.55
C ASP A 2 20.00 -10.87 3.40
N GLU A 3 18.82 -11.08 3.96
CA GLU A 3 17.71 -10.14 3.88
C GLU A 3 18.02 -8.77 4.51
N SER A 4 18.91 -8.72 5.51
CA SER A 4 19.31 -7.47 6.18
C SER A 4 20.17 -6.61 5.27
N GLU A 5 21.17 -7.20 4.64
CA GLU A 5 22.03 -6.53 3.67
C GLU A 5 21.22 -6.12 2.41
N ILE A 6 20.28 -6.96 1.95
CA ILE A 6 19.37 -6.62 0.85
C ILE A 6 18.52 -5.38 1.21
N ALA A 7 17.88 -5.37 2.37
CA ALA A 7 17.05 -4.24 2.81
C ALA A 7 17.87 -2.96 2.96
N GLU A 8 19.10 -3.05 3.48
CA GLU A 8 20.01 -1.91 3.57
C GLU A 8 20.37 -1.31 2.21
N ARG A 9 20.73 -2.16 1.23
CA ARG A 9 21.06 -1.71 -0.12
C ARG A 9 19.84 -1.15 -0.86
N MET A 10 18.67 -1.76 -0.69
CA MET A 10 17.42 -1.27 -1.28
C MET A 10 17.00 0.08 -0.72
N LEU A 11 17.29 0.35 0.56
CA LEU A 11 16.98 1.63 1.20
C LEU A 11 18.08 2.68 1.01
N ASP A 12 19.21 2.34 0.38
CA ASP A 12 20.32 3.26 0.13
C ASP A 12 20.77 4.00 1.42
N GLY A 13 20.91 3.26 2.52
CA GLY A 13 21.28 3.83 3.82
C GLY A 13 20.18 4.63 4.53
N ARG A 14 19.04 4.91 3.88
CA ARG A 14 17.95 5.72 4.44
C ARG A 14 17.26 5.05 5.62
N ARG A 15 16.70 5.88 6.49
CA ARG A 15 15.88 5.50 7.65
C ARG A 15 14.62 6.38 7.72
N PRO A 16 13.61 6.11 6.89
CA PRO A 16 12.44 6.98 6.81
C PRO A 16 11.57 6.88 8.06
N GLU A 17 10.80 7.94 8.36
CA GLU A 17 9.76 7.89 9.39
C GLU A 17 8.69 6.85 9.04
N VAL A 18 8.32 6.77 7.76
CA VAL A 18 7.35 5.80 7.24
C VAL A 18 7.91 5.12 5.99
N LEU A 19 7.91 3.79 5.97
CA LEU A 19 8.20 3.00 4.78
C LEU A 19 6.94 2.23 4.37
N VAL A 20 6.51 2.40 3.12
CA VAL A 20 5.42 1.63 2.51
C VAL A 20 6.02 0.60 1.55
N VAL A 21 5.70 -0.67 1.73
CA VAL A 21 6.28 -1.75 0.92
C VAL A 21 5.22 -2.46 0.10
N HIS A 22 5.48 -2.56 -1.21
CA HIS A 22 4.76 -3.43 -2.14
C HIS A 22 5.75 -4.46 -2.69
N ALA A 23 5.37 -5.74 -2.72
CA ALA A 23 6.30 -6.78 -3.12
C ALA A 23 5.67 -7.95 -3.89
N GLY A 24 6.21 -8.21 -5.09
CA GLY A 24 6.01 -9.43 -5.86
C GLY A 24 6.94 -10.55 -5.39
N TRP A 25 6.53 -11.30 -4.36
CA TRP A 25 7.46 -12.18 -3.64
C TRP A 25 7.89 -13.48 -4.38
N ARG A 26 7.35 -13.77 -5.56
CA ARG A 26 7.59 -15.04 -6.28
C ARG A 26 9.08 -15.24 -6.61
N LYS A 27 9.74 -14.20 -7.13
CA LYS A 27 11.15 -14.28 -7.53
C LYS A 27 12.09 -14.25 -6.32
N ALA A 28 11.83 -13.38 -5.34
CA ALA A 28 12.55 -13.36 -4.07
C ALA A 28 12.57 -14.76 -3.41
N ARG A 29 11.41 -15.43 -3.35
CA ARG A 29 11.31 -16.81 -2.86
C ARG A 29 12.14 -17.80 -3.68
N ALA A 30 12.11 -17.71 -5.01
CA ALA A 30 12.90 -18.58 -5.89
C ALA A 30 14.42 -18.39 -5.71
N LEU A 31 14.84 -17.22 -5.24
CA LEU A 31 16.22 -16.88 -4.88
C LEU A 31 16.60 -17.30 -3.45
N GLY A 32 15.68 -17.91 -2.70
CA GLY A 32 15.91 -18.41 -1.35
C GLY A 32 15.59 -17.41 -0.24
N LEU A 33 15.01 -16.25 -0.56
CA LEU A 33 14.68 -15.23 0.45
C LEU A 33 13.38 -15.54 1.19
N ALA A 34 13.39 -15.31 2.49
CA ALA A 34 12.27 -15.53 3.39
C ALA A 34 11.54 -14.21 3.72
N CYS A 35 10.21 -14.29 3.85
CA CYS A 35 9.39 -13.11 4.16
C CYS A 35 9.71 -12.51 5.54
N GLU A 36 9.94 -13.38 6.54
CA GLU A 36 10.08 -12.98 7.94
C GLU A 36 11.37 -12.18 8.19
N PRO A 37 12.57 -12.70 7.88
CA PRO A 37 13.81 -11.92 8.03
C PRO A 37 13.79 -10.62 7.21
N PHE A 38 13.16 -10.62 6.03
CA PHE A 38 13.04 -9.39 5.23
C PHE A 38 12.12 -8.36 5.88
N ALA A 39 10.97 -8.78 6.42
CA ALA A 39 10.08 -7.88 7.16
C ALA A 39 10.77 -7.32 8.42
N GLU A 40 11.48 -8.16 9.18
CA GLU A 40 12.26 -7.74 10.34
C GLU A 40 13.35 -6.74 9.97
N ALA A 41 14.10 -7.00 8.90
CA ALA A 41 15.12 -6.09 8.38
C ALA A 41 14.53 -4.72 7.99
N LEU A 42 13.39 -4.70 7.32
CA LEU A 42 12.70 -3.46 6.95
C LEU A 42 12.21 -2.69 8.19
N MET A 43 11.66 -3.38 9.19
CA MET A 43 11.24 -2.75 10.44
C MET A 43 12.44 -2.17 11.23
N ALA A 44 13.59 -2.84 11.22
CA ALA A 44 14.80 -2.33 11.87
C ALA A 44 15.37 -1.07 11.20
N ARG A 45 14.91 -0.75 9.99
CA ARG A 45 15.39 0.39 9.18
C ARG A 45 14.38 1.50 8.99
N ALA A 46 13.10 1.28 9.26
CA ALA A 46 12.06 2.30 9.19
C ALA A 46 11.51 2.64 10.57
N GLY A 47 11.10 3.89 10.79
CA GLY A 47 10.36 4.25 12.00
C GLY A 47 9.05 3.47 12.09
N THR A 48 8.22 3.56 11.05
CA THR A 48 6.97 2.83 10.89
C THR A 48 6.94 2.11 9.54
N LEU A 49 6.74 0.80 9.55
CA LEU A 49 6.57 -0.02 8.34
C LEU A 49 5.07 -0.21 8.06
N LEU A 50 4.65 0.06 6.83
CA LEU A 50 3.30 -0.15 6.33
C LEU A 50 3.32 -1.10 5.13
N MET A 51 2.35 -2.01 5.07
CA MET A 51 2.09 -2.82 3.88
C MET A 51 0.58 -2.85 3.58
N PRO A 52 0.16 -2.76 2.31
CA PRO A 52 -1.24 -2.93 1.96
C PRO A 52 -1.74 -4.32 2.34
N ALA A 53 -2.96 -4.40 2.86
CA ALA A 53 -3.63 -5.64 3.26
C ALA A 53 -4.99 -5.72 2.57
N MET A 54 -5.00 -5.57 1.24
CA MET A 54 -6.24 -5.38 0.49
C MET A 54 -7.16 -6.59 0.52
N THR A 55 -8.45 -6.31 0.45
CA THR A 55 -9.54 -7.28 0.59
C THR A 55 -10.64 -7.09 -0.46
N TRP A 56 -10.46 -6.17 -1.42
CA TRP A 56 -11.41 -5.93 -2.52
C TRP A 56 -11.86 -7.14 -3.36
N ARG A 57 -11.14 -8.28 -3.33
CA ARG A 57 -11.58 -9.55 -3.96
C ARG A 57 -12.49 -10.36 -3.05
N THR A 58 -12.21 -10.35 -1.75
CA THR A 58 -12.78 -11.27 -0.76
C THR A 58 -13.90 -10.65 0.06
N VAL A 59 -13.88 -9.34 0.29
CA VAL A 59 -14.92 -8.57 0.97
C VAL A 59 -15.76 -7.83 -0.08
N ASN A 60 -16.98 -8.33 -0.27
CA ASN A 60 -17.90 -7.92 -1.33
C ASN A 60 -19.35 -8.23 -0.92
N ALA A 61 -20.34 -7.99 -1.80
CA ALA A 61 -21.75 -8.23 -1.49
C ALA A 61 -22.07 -9.66 -1.02
N ALA A 62 -21.36 -10.68 -1.51
CA ALA A 62 -21.56 -12.08 -1.10
C ALA A 62 -20.87 -12.42 0.23
N SER A 63 -19.87 -11.63 0.64
CA SER A 63 -19.16 -11.77 1.91
C SER A 63 -18.87 -10.39 2.50
N PRO A 64 -19.90 -9.69 3.04
CA PRO A 64 -19.83 -8.27 3.40
C PRO A 64 -19.23 -8.03 4.79
N VAL A 65 -18.27 -8.86 5.20
CA VAL A 65 -17.65 -8.80 6.53
C VAL A 65 -16.15 -8.62 6.38
N PHE A 66 -15.63 -7.58 7.03
CA PHE A 66 -14.21 -7.38 7.25
C PHE A 66 -13.92 -7.51 8.74
N ASP A 67 -12.95 -8.33 9.10
CA ASP A 67 -12.42 -8.47 10.44
C ASP A 67 -10.94 -8.07 10.41
N GLU A 68 -10.57 -7.12 11.26
CA GLU A 68 -9.22 -6.58 11.32
C GLU A 68 -8.14 -7.68 11.42
N LEU A 69 -8.41 -8.68 12.26
CA LEU A 69 -7.48 -9.76 12.59
C LEU A 69 -7.67 -10.98 11.68
N ALA A 70 -8.92 -11.37 11.42
CA ALA A 70 -9.24 -12.63 10.76
C ALA A 70 -9.30 -12.55 9.23
N THR A 71 -9.67 -11.41 8.63
CA THR A 71 -9.82 -11.34 7.16
C THR A 71 -8.45 -11.36 6.47
N PRO A 72 -8.14 -12.36 5.63
CA PRO A 72 -6.84 -12.42 4.93
C PRO A 72 -6.69 -11.29 3.92
N GLY A 73 -5.48 -10.74 3.81
CA GLY A 73 -5.10 -9.89 2.67
C GLY A 73 -4.75 -10.73 1.44
N HIS A 74 -4.91 -10.19 0.23
CA HIS A 74 -4.67 -10.94 -1.02
C HIS A 74 -3.55 -10.39 -1.92
N VAL A 75 -2.76 -9.42 -1.45
CA VAL A 75 -1.81 -8.67 -2.31
C VAL A 75 -0.37 -9.16 -2.30
N GLY A 76 -0.03 -10.16 -1.49
CA GLY A 76 1.29 -10.79 -1.55
C GLY A 76 1.67 -11.53 -0.28
N ALA A 77 2.55 -12.52 -0.43
CA ALA A 77 3.01 -13.34 0.69
C ALA A 77 3.78 -12.53 1.76
N LEU A 78 4.63 -11.59 1.34
CA LEU A 78 5.33 -10.70 2.28
C LEU A 78 4.35 -9.87 3.11
N ALA A 79 3.39 -9.21 2.44
CA ALA A 79 2.38 -8.38 3.09
C ALA A 79 1.50 -9.17 4.07
N GLU A 80 1.11 -10.39 3.70
CA GLU A 80 0.27 -11.22 4.58
C GLU A 80 1.05 -11.80 5.76
N VAL A 81 2.30 -12.21 5.57
CA VAL A 81 3.18 -12.61 6.68
C VAL A 81 3.41 -11.43 7.62
N PHE A 82 3.68 -10.25 7.09
CA PHE A 82 3.80 -9.02 7.87
C PHE A 82 2.54 -8.73 8.68
N ARG A 83 1.37 -8.76 8.05
CA ARG A 83 0.07 -8.55 8.71
C ARG A 83 -0.14 -9.51 9.88
N LEU A 84 0.11 -10.80 9.67
CA LEU A 84 -0.16 -11.84 10.65
C LEU A 84 0.82 -11.85 11.83
N LYS A 85 2.11 -11.60 11.58
CA LYS A 85 3.16 -11.84 12.57
C LYS A 85 3.72 -10.58 13.22
N TYR A 86 3.71 -9.46 12.51
CA TYR A 86 4.47 -8.27 12.92
C TYR A 86 3.61 -7.02 13.03
N SER A 87 2.51 -6.93 12.28
CA SER A 87 1.68 -5.74 12.32
C SER A 87 1.05 -5.54 13.69
N THR A 88 1.24 -4.35 14.25
CA THR A 88 0.64 -3.95 15.51
C THR A 88 -0.76 -3.38 15.30
N GLN A 89 -1.04 -2.82 14.12
CA GLN A 89 -2.34 -2.23 13.77
C GLN A 89 -2.69 -2.47 12.30
N ARG A 90 -3.97 -2.66 12.00
CA ARG A 90 -4.49 -2.61 10.63
C ARG A 90 -5.63 -1.60 10.57
N SER A 91 -5.61 -0.73 9.56
CA SER A 91 -6.67 0.26 9.37
C SER A 91 -7.99 -0.42 9.02
N LEU A 92 -9.11 0.06 9.56
CA LEU A 92 -10.44 -0.45 9.20
C LEU A 92 -10.88 0.15 7.86
N HIS A 93 -10.87 -0.66 6.81
CA HIS A 93 -11.47 -0.32 5.51
C HIS A 93 -11.80 -1.61 4.76
N VAL A 94 -13.02 -1.71 4.22
CA VAL A 94 -13.55 -2.95 3.63
C VAL A 94 -12.74 -3.51 2.46
N THR A 95 -12.00 -2.67 1.75
CA THR A 95 -11.28 -3.05 0.52
C THR A 95 -9.80 -2.73 0.50
N HIS A 96 -9.39 -1.68 1.22
CA HIS A 96 -8.09 -1.01 1.06
C HIS A 96 -7.31 -0.89 2.36
N SER A 97 -7.59 -1.76 3.33
CA SER A 97 -6.90 -1.73 4.62
C SER A 97 -5.38 -1.82 4.48
N VAL A 98 -4.67 -1.17 5.40
CA VAL A 98 -3.21 -1.16 5.50
C VAL A 98 -2.81 -1.72 6.85
N ALA A 99 -1.86 -2.65 6.87
CA ALA A 99 -1.23 -3.16 8.09
C ALA A 99 0.02 -2.35 8.41
N GLY A 100 0.31 -2.15 9.70
CA GLY A 100 1.46 -1.35 10.13
C GLY A 100 2.08 -1.77 11.46
N ALA A 101 3.37 -1.50 11.59
CA ALA A 101 4.15 -1.65 12.82
C ALA A 101 5.05 -0.42 13.01
N GLY A 102 5.00 0.20 14.20
CA GLY A 102 5.81 1.38 14.52
C GLY A 102 5.01 2.51 15.19
N PRO A 103 5.68 3.58 15.65
CA PRO A 103 5.10 4.62 16.49
C PRO A 103 4.01 5.45 15.79
N LEU A 104 4.00 5.53 14.46
CA LEU A 104 3.01 6.30 13.70
C LEU A 104 1.75 5.50 13.34
N CYS A 105 1.67 4.21 13.67
CA CYS A 105 0.52 3.36 13.31
C CYS A 105 -0.81 3.95 13.76
N ARG A 106 -0.89 4.41 15.02
CA ARG A 106 -2.12 5.01 15.55
C ARG A 106 -2.55 6.24 14.76
N ALA A 107 -1.59 7.11 14.42
CA ALA A 107 -1.88 8.34 13.67
C ALA A 107 -2.31 8.03 12.23
N LEU A 108 -1.67 7.05 11.57
CA LEU A 108 -1.88 6.76 10.15
C LEU A 108 -3.06 5.83 9.87
N LEU A 109 -3.43 4.94 10.81
CA LEU A 109 -4.36 3.83 10.54
C LEU A 109 -5.74 3.98 11.18
N SER A 110 -5.93 4.89 12.14
CA SER A 110 -7.14 4.91 12.98
C SER A 110 -8.35 5.62 12.34
N THR A 111 -8.17 6.38 11.27
CA THR A 111 -9.24 7.22 10.69
C THR A 111 -9.80 6.70 9.38
N HIS A 112 -9.28 5.57 8.87
CA HIS A 112 -9.64 5.06 7.54
C HIS A 112 -11.14 4.70 7.41
N LEU A 113 -11.78 4.28 8.51
CA LEU A 113 -13.21 3.96 8.56
C LEU A 113 -14.12 5.14 8.21
N PHE A 114 -13.66 6.36 8.48
CA PHE A 114 -14.45 7.57 8.30
C PHE A 114 -14.39 8.13 6.88
N GLY A 115 -13.63 7.50 5.98
CA GLY A 115 -13.65 7.79 4.55
C GLY A 115 -14.79 7.05 3.87
N ASP A 116 -15.40 7.70 2.88
CA ASP A 116 -16.41 7.08 2.01
C ASP A 116 -15.81 6.58 0.67
N THR A 117 -14.50 6.69 0.49
CA THR A 117 -13.73 6.22 -0.67
C THR A 117 -12.48 5.44 -0.24
N PRO A 118 -11.95 4.54 -1.09
CA PRO A 118 -10.78 3.72 -0.81
C PRO A 118 -9.54 4.41 -0.25
N VAL A 119 -9.23 5.63 -0.72
CA VAL A 119 -7.98 6.31 -0.39
C VAL A 119 -8.20 7.80 -0.09
N ALA A 120 -9.29 8.10 0.62
CA ALA A 120 -9.68 9.44 1.05
C ALA A 120 -8.55 10.20 1.79
N ALA A 121 -8.70 11.52 1.98
CA ALA A 121 -7.69 12.34 2.68
C ALA A 121 -7.39 11.90 4.12
N ASN A 122 -8.36 11.27 4.80
CA ASN A 122 -8.21 10.69 6.14
C ASN A 122 -7.80 9.19 6.12
N SER A 123 -7.54 8.62 4.95
CA SER A 123 -6.98 7.27 4.80
C SER A 123 -5.47 7.27 5.12
N PRO A 124 -4.86 6.10 5.35
CA PRO A 124 -3.41 5.98 5.48
C PRO A 124 -2.66 6.60 4.29
N TYR A 125 -3.21 6.47 3.07
CA TYR A 125 -2.65 7.00 1.83
C TYR A 125 -2.67 8.52 1.75
N GLY A 126 -3.72 9.15 2.31
CA GLY A 126 -3.78 10.60 2.46
C GLY A 126 -2.87 11.11 3.58
N LEU A 127 -2.86 10.43 4.74
CA LEU A 127 -2.14 10.89 5.92
C LEU A 127 -0.62 10.74 5.82
N MET A 128 -0.13 9.67 5.18
CA MET A 128 1.30 9.39 5.07
C MET A 128 2.08 10.51 4.34
N ARG A 129 1.41 11.32 3.52
CA ARG A 129 2.03 12.45 2.81
C ARG A 129 2.57 13.55 3.75
N ASN A 130 2.10 13.57 5.00
CA ASN A 130 2.50 14.57 5.99
C ASN A 130 3.80 14.19 6.73
N TYR A 131 4.35 13.00 6.48
CA TYR A 131 5.56 12.47 7.12
C TYR A 131 6.70 12.29 6.11
N ASP A 132 7.92 12.03 6.57
CA ASP A 132 8.99 11.51 5.71
C ASP A 132 8.68 10.07 5.28
N THR A 133 7.92 9.96 4.19
CA THR A 133 7.43 8.68 3.67
C THR A 133 8.12 8.28 2.39
N TRP A 134 8.57 7.02 2.36
CA TRP A 134 9.17 6.38 1.19
C TRP A 134 8.38 5.14 0.79
N ILE A 135 8.31 4.88 -0.51
CA ILE A 135 7.71 3.68 -1.10
C ILE A 135 8.84 2.79 -1.63
N LEU A 136 8.87 1.55 -1.16
CA LEU A 136 9.71 0.49 -1.71
C LEU A 136 8.85 -0.49 -2.50
N LEU A 137 9.13 -0.60 -3.80
CA LEU A 137 8.55 -1.59 -4.69
C LEU A 137 9.58 -2.67 -4.97
N VAL A 138 9.29 -3.93 -4.65
CA VAL A 138 10.16 -5.08 -4.93
C VAL A 138 9.48 -6.00 -5.92
N GLU A 139 10.07 -6.24 -7.09
CA GLU A 139 9.52 -7.14 -8.12
C GLU A 139 8.05 -6.82 -8.49
N CYS A 140 7.69 -5.53 -8.43
CA CYS A 140 6.40 -4.98 -8.86
C CYS A 140 6.59 -3.53 -9.33
N GLY A 141 5.62 -2.99 -10.08
CA GLY A 141 5.64 -1.63 -10.57
C GLY A 141 4.65 -0.71 -9.87
N LEU A 142 4.59 0.54 -10.36
CA LEU A 142 3.73 1.58 -9.83
C LEU A 142 2.23 1.26 -9.97
N GLU A 143 1.84 0.34 -10.86
CA GLU A 143 0.48 -0.21 -10.94
C GLU A 143 0.03 -0.88 -9.63
N SER A 144 0.97 -1.30 -8.78
CA SER A 144 0.69 -1.85 -7.44
C SER A 144 0.67 -0.78 -6.34
N CYS A 145 1.12 0.45 -6.63
CA CYS A 145 1.28 1.52 -5.66
C CYS A 145 -0.04 2.27 -5.42
N THR A 146 -0.83 1.78 -4.46
CA THR A 146 -2.16 2.32 -4.16
C THR A 146 -2.17 3.80 -3.77
N ALA A 147 -1.07 4.34 -3.22
CA ALA A 147 -0.97 5.75 -2.87
C ALA A 147 -1.18 6.70 -4.07
N LEU A 148 -0.97 6.22 -5.31
CA LEU A 148 -1.22 6.99 -6.54
C LEU A 148 -2.70 7.26 -6.81
N HIS A 149 -3.61 6.49 -6.19
CA HIS A 149 -5.03 6.77 -6.28
C HIS A 149 -5.45 7.95 -5.38
N HIS A 150 -4.64 8.36 -4.40
CA HIS A 150 -5.02 9.44 -3.50
C HIS A 150 -5.13 10.79 -4.26
N PRO A 151 -4.16 11.18 -5.09
CA PRO A 151 -4.32 12.34 -5.98
C PRO A 151 -5.55 12.25 -6.90
N GLU A 152 -5.83 11.07 -7.46
CA GLU A 152 -7.01 10.85 -8.31
C GLU A 152 -8.32 11.18 -7.59
N GLU A 153 -8.51 10.67 -6.37
CA GLU A 153 -9.72 10.94 -5.58
C GLU A 153 -9.84 12.40 -5.13
N VAL A 154 -8.71 13.07 -4.90
CA VAL A 154 -8.69 14.48 -4.46
C VAL A 154 -8.98 15.43 -5.63
N MET A 155 -8.41 15.16 -6.80
CA MET A 155 -8.47 16.10 -7.93
C MET A 155 -9.65 15.89 -8.87
N ALA A 156 -10.03 14.63 -9.11
CA ALA A 156 -11.05 14.29 -10.09
C ALA A 156 -11.92 13.09 -9.63
N PRO A 157 -12.57 13.18 -8.45
CA PRO A 157 -13.38 12.09 -7.92
C PRO A 157 -14.47 11.61 -8.88
N GLU A 158 -15.02 12.49 -9.72
CA GLU A 158 -16.02 12.17 -10.75
C GLU A 158 -15.48 11.28 -11.89
N VAL A 159 -14.16 11.25 -12.10
CA VAL A 159 -13.50 10.39 -13.09
C VAL A 159 -13.15 9.04 -12.48
N TYR A 160 -12.69 9.04 -11.23
CA TYR A 160 -12.03 7.88 -10.62
C TYR A 160 -12.85 7.13 -9.57
N VAL A 161 -13.94 7.72 -9.08
CA VAL A 161 -14.79 7.17 -8.03
C VAL A 161 -16.24 7.12 -8.51
N ASN A 162 -16.94 6.02 -8.22
CA ASN A 162 -18.37 5.91 -8.50
C ASN A 162 -19.15 7.01 -7.78
N ALA A 163 -20.11 7.63 -8.45
CA ALA A 163 -20.90 8.73 -7.89
C ALA A 163 -21.68 8.32 -6.62
N ALA A 164 -22.24 7.10 -6.62
CA ALA A 164 -22.97 6.53 -5.49
C ALA A 164 -22.16 5.43 -4.78
N PRO A 165 -22.34 5.26 -3.46
CA PRO A 165 -21.79 4.11 -2.76
C PRO A 165 -22.38 2.81 -3.30
N ASP A 166 -21.69 1.69 -3.08
CA ASP A 166 -22.31 0.40 -3.33
C ASP A 166 -23.51 0.18 -2.39
N ASP A 167 -24.48 -0.61 -2.86
CA ASP A 167 -25.66 -0.97 -2.07
C ASP A 167 -25.35 -2.15 -1.14
N VAL A 168 -24.27 -2.01 -0.38
CA VAL A 168 -23.81 -3.01 0.58
C VAL A 168 -23.50 -2.31 1.89
N ASP A 169 -24.17 -2.71 2.96
CA ASP A 169 -23.83 -2.29 4.32
C ASP A 169 -22.81 -3.28 4.89
N TYR A 170 -21.53 -2.93 4.80
CA TYR A 170 -20.46 -3.81 5.27
C TYR A 170 -20.33 -3.74 6.78
N ARG A 171 -20.09 -4.90 7.39
CA ARG A 171 -19.74 -5.01 8.80
C ARG A 171 -18.23 -5.07 8.95
N LEU A 172 -17.66 -4.17 9.74
CA LEU A 172 -16.24 -4.14 10.07
C LEU A 172 -16.07 -4.45 11.56
N ILE A 173 -15.25 -5.44 11.89
CA ILE A 173 -14.95 -5.83 13.26
C ILE A 173 -13.53 -5.37 13.57
N ASP A 174 -13.37 -4.54 14.60
CA ASP A 174 -12.06 -4.09 15.05
C ASP A 174 -11.39 -5.14 15.96
N ARG A 175 -10.09 -4.96 16.22
CA ARG A 175 -9.27 -5.80 17.12
C ARG A 175 -9.83 -5.98 18.53
N HIS A 176 -10.75 -5.11 18.97
CA HIS A 176 -11.40 -5.17 20.28
C HIS A 176 -12.79 -5.81 20.21
N GLY A 177 -13.16 -6.36 19.05
CA GLY A 177 -14.47 -6.96 18.80
C GLY A 177 -15.59 -5.94 18.63
N ARG A 178 -15.29 -4.65 18.48
CA ARG A 178 -16.34 -3.66 18.22
C ARG A 178 -16.73 -3.70 16.75
N GLU A 179 -18.04 -3.66 16.52
CA GLU A 179 -18.60 -3.63 15.19
C GLU A 179 -18.81 -2.19 14.72
N HIS A 180 -18.47 -1.96 13.46
CA HIS A 180 -18.66 -0.73 12.72
C HIS A 180 -19.39 -1.03 11.42
N ARG A 181 -19.99 -0.01 10.83
CA ARG A 181 -20.64 -0.09 9.52
C ARG A 181 -20.01 0.87 8.55
N GLN A 182 -19.84 0.45 7.31
CA GLN A 182 -19.34 1.29 6.24
C GLN A 182 -20.13 1.01 4.96
N ARG A 183 -20.55 2.08 4.30
CA ARG A 183 -20.87 2.11 2.87
C ARG A 183 -19.78 2.91 2.19
N MET A 184 -19.37 2.53 0.98
CA MET A 184 -18.30 3.26 0.30
C MET A 184 -18.53 3.33 -1.21
N ARG A 185 -18.05 4.43 -1.79
CA ARG A 185 -17.95 4.64 -3.23
C ARG A 185 -16.69 3.95 -3.72
N ARG A 186 -16.84 3.00 -4.64
CA ARG A 186 -15.73 2.23 -5.20
C ARG A 186 -15.02 3.01 -6.30
N HIS A 187 -13.72 2.72 -6.51
CA HIS A 187 -13.02 3.19 -7.71
C HIS A 187 -13.69 2.68 -8.98
N VAL A 188 -13.76 3.55 -9.98
CA VAL A 188 -14.12 3.16 -11.34
C VAL A 188 -13.00 2.26 -11.91
N ARG A 189 -13.40 1.20 -12.61
CA ARG A 189 -12.45 0.33 -13.32
C ARG A 189 -12.02 1.00 -14.62
N VAL A 190 -10.91 1.73 -14.54
CA VAL A 190 -10.24 2.37 -15.67
C VAL A 190 -8.80 1.90 -15.77
N LEU A 191 -8.28 1.84 -16.99
CA LEU A 191 -6.87 1.52 -17.25
C LEU A 191 -6.02 2.76 -16.95
N ARG A 192 -5.00 2.57 -16.11
CA ARG A 192 -4.08 3.63 -15.68
C ARG A 192 -2.70 3.38 -16.25
N ASP A 193 -2.03 4.46 -16.60
CA ASP A 193 -0.60 4.49 -16.92
C ASP A 193 0.15 5.13 -15.76
N PHE A 194 0.22 4.41 -14.63
CA PHE A 194 1.07 4.80 -13.51
C PHE A 194 2.58 4.71 -13.76
N PRO A 195 3.09 3.73 -14.55
CA PRO A 195 4.52 3.64 -14.84
C PRO A 195 5.16 4.91 -15.37
N LYS A 196 4.45 5.76 -16.12
CA LYS A 196 5.00 7.04 -16.63
C LYS A 196 5.42 8.05 -15.56
N PHE A 197 4.88 7.93 -14.33
CA PHE A 197 5.27 8.79 -13.20
C PHE A 197 6.50 8.27 -12.45
N GLY A 198 6.99 7.09 -12.80
CA GLY A 198 8.11 6.45 -12.13
C GLY A 198 9.45 6.68 -12.81
N GLY A 199 10.50 6.78 -12.00
CA GLY A 199 11.86 6.61 -12.47
C GLY A 199 12.19 5.15 -12.86
N PRO A 200 13.40 4.92 -13.41
CA PRO A 200 13.86 3.58 -13.74
C PRO A 200 13.88 2.67 -12.50
N ALA A 201 13.66 1.37 -12.71
CA ALA A 201 13.92 0.38 -11.67
C ALA A 201 15.43 0.15 -11.51
N HIS A 202 15.84 -0.14 -10.29
CA HIS A 202 17.17 -0.60 -9.96
C HIS A 202 17.22 -2.13 -9.99
N ALA A 203 18.40 -2.69 -10.23
CA ALA A 203 18.66 -4.11 -10.18
C ALA A 203 19.65 -4.40 -9.04
N LEU A 204 19.32 -5.34 -8.17
CA LEU A 204 20.15 -5.76 -7.04
C LEU A 204 20.53 -7.24 -7.18
N GLU A 205 21.82 -7.51 -7.34
CA GLU A 205 22.35 -8.87 -7.26
C GLU A 205 22.32 -9.35 -5.81
N VAL A 206 21.68 -10.49 -5.56
CA VAL A 206 21.53 -11.09 -4.22
C VAL A 206 22.47 -12.27 -3.99
N GLY A 207 23.00 -12.85 -5.07
CA GLY A 207 23.93 -13.97 -5.05
C GLY A 207 24.61 -14.18 -6.41
N PRO A 208 25.76 -14.87 -6.43
CA PRO A 208 26.54 -15.07 -7.65
C PRO A 208 25.78 -15.90 -8.68
N GLY A 209 25.74 -15.43 -9.93
CA GLY A 209 25.09 -16.12 -11.05
C GLY A 209 23.56 -16.17 -10.98
N GLN A 210 22.94 -15.50 -10.00
CA GLN A 210 21.49 -15.41 -9.87
C GLN A 210 20.94 -14.17 -10.59
N PRO A 211 19.72 -14.23 -11.15
CA PRO A 211 19.10 -13.04 -11.72
C PRO A 211 18.87 -11.97 -10.63
N PRO A 212 19.14 -10.68 -10.89
CA PRO A 212 19.03 -9.63 -9.88
C PRO A 212 17.56 -9.36 -9.54
N LEU A 213 17.28 -8.91 -8.31
CA LEU A 213 15.97 -8.37 -7.94
C LEU A 213 15.77 -6.98 -8.52
N ALA A 214 14.64 -6.75 -9.17
CA ALA A 214 14.20 -5.42 -9.57
C ALA A 214 13.54 -4.72 -8.38
N PHE A 215 13.93 -3.47 -8.11
CA PHE A 215 13.28 -2.66 -7.09
C PHE A 215 13.22 -1.18 -7.46
N ARG A 216 12.34 -0.44 -6.78
CA ARG A 216 12.30 1.03 -6.81
C ARG A 216 12.16 1.55 -5.39
N LEU A 217 12.93 2.58 -5.06
CA LEU A 217 12.77 3.37 -3.84
C LEU A 217 12.38 4.79 -4.24
N ILE A 218 11.22 5.25 -3.79
CA ILE A 218 10.62 6.52 -4.26
C ILE A 218 10.19 7.35 -3.04
N GLU A 219 10.57 8.62 -3.00
CA GLU A 219 10.04 9.56 -2.00
C GLU A 219 8.57 9.86 -2.34
N LEU A 220 7.66 9.61 -1.39
CA LEU A 220 6.22 9.76 -1.64
C LEU A 220 5.85 11.20 -2.00
N LYS A 221 6.44 12.20 -1.32
CA LYS A 221 6.13 13.61 -1.56
C LYS A 221 6.51 14.05 -2.97
N ALA A 222 7.64 13.58 -3.49
CA ALA A 222 8.06 13.86 -4.85
C ALA A 222 7.11 13.20 -5.86
N LEU A 223 6.78 11.91 -5.67
CA LEU A 223 5.85 11.18 -6.53
C LEU A 223 4.46 11.83 -6.56
N MET A 224 3.89 12.13 -5.38
CA MET A 224 2.57 12.75 -5.28
C MET A 224 2.56 14.14 -5.93
N ARG A 225 3.61 14.93 -5.79
CA ARG A 225 3.71 16.26 -6.43
C ARG A 225 3.56 16.15 -7.94
N THR A 226 4.34 15.29 -8.59
CA THR A 226 4.27 15.08 -10.04
C THR A 226 2.87 14.65 -10.49
N VAL A 227 2.22 13.77 -9.73
CA VAL A 227 0.90 13.24 -10.07
C VAL A 227 -0.19 14.29 -9.86
N PHE A 228 -0.11 15.07 -8.78
CA PHE A 228 -1.00 16.20 -8.54
C PHE A 228 -0.87 17.26 -9.63
N GLU A 229 0.36 17.63 -10.01
CA GLU A 229 0.62 18.59 -11.09
C GLU A 229 -0.01 18.12 -12.40
N ALA A 230 0.18 16.85 -12.77
CA ALA A 230 -0.42 16.29 -13.97
C ALA A 230 -1.96 16.31 -13.93
N LEU A 231 -2.57 16.00 -12.78
CA LEU A 231 -4.03 16.01 -12.62
C LEU A 231 -4.63 17.42 -12.57
N VAL A 232 -3.85 18.43 -12.18
CA VAL A 232 -4.25 19.84 -12.28
C VAL A 232 -4.33 20.27 -13.74
N GLU A 233 -3.42 19.79 -14.59
CA GLU A 233 -3.40 20.09 -16.03
C GLU A 233 -4.48 19.32 -16.80
N ASP A 234 -4.64 18.03 -16.49
CA ASP A 234 -5.66 17.16 -17.08
C ASP A 234 -6.23 16.20 -16.02
N PRO A 235 -7.54 16.27 -15.67
CA PRO A 235 -8.16 15.38 -14.70
C PRO A 235 -8.14 13.89 -15.13
N ARG A 236 -7.72 13.58 -16.35
CA ARG A 236 -7.55 12.23 -16.89
C ARG A 236 -6.08 11.84 -17.04
N ALA A 237 -5.15 12.64 -16.53
CA ALA A 237 -3.72 12.48 -16.77
C ALA A 237 -3.14 11.13 -16.30
N THR A 238 -3.79 10.40 -15.40
CA THR A 238 -3.32 9.06 -15.00
C THR A 238 -3.85 7.92 -15.87
N LEU A 239 -4.79 8.19 -16.77
CA LEU A 239 -5.34 7.17 -17.67
C LEU A 239 -4.32 6.78 -18.74
N ALA A 240 -4.42 5.53 -19.19
CA ALA A 240 -3.75 5.11 -20.42
C ALA A 240 -4.48 5.73 -21.63
N ALA A 241 -3.69 6.08 -22.66
CA ALA A 241 -4.20 6.59 -23.94
C ALA A 241 -4.99 5.53 -24.71
#